data_AF-K1URC8-F1
#
_entry.id   AF-K1URC8-F1
#
_cell.length_a   1.000
_cell.length_b   1.000
_cell.length_c   1.000
_cell.angle_alpha   90.00
_cell.angle_beta   90.00
_cell.angle_gamma   90.00
#
_symmetry.space_group_name_H-M   'P 1'
#
loop_
_entity.id
_entity.type
_entity.pdbx_description
1 polymer ?
#
loop_
_entity_poly.entity_id
_entity_poly.type
_entity_poly.pdbx_seq_one_letter_code
_entity_poly.pdbx_strand_id
1 'polypeptide(L)'
;RLEGLFDSSKQGDSVVKYIFSLLGVKSEFENRDVLSPVKLKVQRCLLPRFDYDFSGSPDLAQTIVVACCALGVKFKFTGLASLKIKETDRIEALKKELKKVGYVIYDENDNTLIWEGETCEPSFEPIDTYEDHRMALAFAPLAFKFPQIEINNPEVVSKSYPHYWEDLKKVGFEIVES
;
A
#
# COMPACT_ATOMS: atom_id res chain seq x y z
N ARG A 1 -3.20 16.05 -6.98
CA ARG A 1 -3.70 17.01 -5.97
C ARG A 1 -4.75 16.27 -5.17
N LEU A 2 -4.71 16.34 -3.84
CA LEU A 2 -5.74 15.77 -2.97
C LEU A 2 -6.49 16.91 -2.29
N GLU A 3 -7.78 16.74 -2.03
CA GLU A 3 -8.62 17.75 -1.38
C GLU A 3 -9.04 17.30 0.03
N GLY A 4 -9.40 18.25 0.89
CA GLY A 4 -10.03 17.93 2.18
C GLY A 4 -9.10 17.27 3.21
N LEU A 5 -7.79 17.53 3.17
CA LEU A 5 -6.84 17.00 4.16
C LEU A 5 -6.42 18.09 5.15
N PHE A 6 -6.10 17.68 6.38
CA PHE A 6 -5.72 18.53 7.49
C PHE A 6 -4.38 18.07 8.08
N ASP A 7 -3.39 18.96 8.15
CA ASP A 7 -2.01 18.62 8.52
C ASP A 7 -1.90 18.12 9.97
N SER A 8 -2.73 18.68 10.87
CA SER A 8 -2.77 18.35 12.31
C SER A 8 -3.87 17.33 12.68
N SER A 9 -4.24 16.45 11.74
CA SER A 9 -5.24 15.40 12.00
C SER A 9 -4.80 14.51 13.16
N LYS A 10 -5.71 14.26 14.12
CA LYS A 10 -5.50 13.32 15.24
C LYS A 10 -5.64 11.85 14.84
N GLN A 11 -5.95 11.58 13.58
CA GLN A 11 -6.02 10.20 13.07
C GLN A 11 -4.60 9.61 13.03
N GLY A 12 -4.43 8.39 13.56
CA GLY A 12 -3.12 7.71 13.60
C GLY A 12 -2.47 7.58 12.22
N ASP A 13 -3.29 7.41 11.18
CA ASP A 13 -2.84 7.25 9.80
C ASP A 13 -2.31 8.55 9.17
N SER A 14 -2.43 9.70 9.84
CA SER A 14 -1.84 10.97 9.37
C SER A 14 -0.31 10.90 9.21
N VAL A 15 0.34 9.92 9.83
CA VAL A 15 1.77 9.61 9.65
C VAL A 15 2.13 9.24 8.22
N VAL A 16 1.15 8.84 7.40
CA VAL A 16 1.33 8.43 6.01
C VAL A 16 2.07 9.47 5.17
N LYS A 17 1.89 10.77 5.44
CA LYS A 17 2.61 11.86 4.75
C LYS A 17 4.13 11.81 4.99
N TYR A 18 4.53 11.40 6.19
CA TYR A 18 5.94 11.26 6.56
C TYR A 18 6.50 9.98 5.96
N ILE A 19 5.77 8.87 6.02
CA ILE A 19 6.18 7.60 5.41
C ILE A 19 6.41 7.78 3.91
N PHE A 20 5.45 8.37 3.20
CA PHE A 20 5.61 8.63 1.76
C PHE A 20 6.76 9.59 1.45
N SER A 21 7.12 10.50 2.36
CA SER A 21 8.31 11.35 2.17
C SER A 21 9.60 10.55 2.16
N LEU A 22 9.68 9.47 2.95
CA LEU A 22 10.81 8.53 2.96
C LEU A 22 10.82 7.65 1.70
N LEU A 23 9.65 7.47 1.09
CA LEU A 23 9.45 6.77 -0.19
C LEU A 23 9.41 7.74 -1.38
N GLY A 24 9.99 8.94 -1.23
CA GLY A 24 10.23 9.84 -2.35
C GLY A 24 9.00 10.65 -2.80
N VAL A 25 8.00 10.82 -1.95
CA VAL A 25 6.81 11.65 -2.22
C VAL A 25 6.61 12.65 -1.09
N LYS A 26 6.83 13.94 -1.40
CA LYS A 26 6.61 15.03 -0.44
C LYS A 26 5.18 15.55 -0.55
N SER A 27 4.53 15.71 0.61
CA SER A 27 3.23 16.39 0.72
C SER A 27 3.43 17.87 1.05
N GLU A 28 2.84 18.75 0.24
CA GLU A 28 2.82 20.20 0.47
C GLU A 28 1.37 20.64 0.70
N PHE A 29 1.08 21.06 1.93
CA PHE A 29 -0.21 21.60 2.33
C PHE A 29 -0.25 23.10 2.02
N GLU A 30 -1.30 23.59 1.37
CA GLU A 30 -1.50 25.03 1.16
C GLU A 30 -1.79 25.76 2.47
N ASN A 31 -2.48 25.11 3.40
CA ASN A 31 -2.69 25.59 4.77
C ASN A 31 -2.67 24.41 5.77
N ARG A 32 -1.93 24.55 6.88
CA ARG A 32 -1.74 23.49 7.88
C ARG A 32 -2.85 23.45 8.94
N ASP A 33 -3.58 24.56 9.10
CA ASP A 33 -4.52 24.80 10.20
C ASP A 33 -5.99 24.72 9.77
N VAL A 34 -6.26 24.50 8.48
CA VAL A 34 -7.60 24.20 7.95
C VAL A 34 -7.55 23.13 6.87
N LEU A 35 -8.70 22.56 6.52
CA LEU A 35 -8.83 21.68 5.35
C LEU A 35 -8.32 22.42 4.13
N SER A 36 -7.27 21.90 3.51
CA SER A 36 -6.66 22.52 2.35
C SER A 36 -6.27 21.49 1.30
N PRO A 37 -6.14 21.92 0.04
CA PRO A 37 -5.59 21.07 -0.99
C PRO A 37 -4.14 20.70 -0.68
N VAL A 38 -3.80 19.43 -0.91
CA VAL A 38 -2.44 18.90 -0.77
C VAL A 38 -1.86 18.63 -2.15
N LYS A 39 -0.68 19.19 -2.39
CA LYS A 39 0.12 18.92 -3.58
C LYS A 39 1.14 17.84 -3.23
N LEU A 40 1.16 16.77 -4.02
CA LEU A 40 2.18 15.74 -3.94
C LEU A 40 3.28 16.05 -4.95
N LYS A 41 4.53 16.03 -4.51
CA LYS A 41 5.70 16.19 -5.37
C LYS A 41 6.60 14.97 -5.28
N VAL A 42 7.02 14.48 -6.43
CA VAL A 42 8.05 13.43 -6.52
C VAL A 42 9.39 14.03 -6.10
N GLN A 43 10.04 13.37 -5.16
CA GLN A 43 11.39 13.64 -4.71
C GLN A 43 12.21 12.37 -4.93
N ARG A 44 13.19 12.42 -5.84
CA ARG A 44 13.97 11.23 -6.27
C ARG A 44 14.98 10.70 -5.23
N CYS A 45 14.74 10.94 -3.94
CA CYS A 45 15.55 10.40 -2.86
C CYS A 45 14.73 9.32 -2.16
N LEU A 46 15.02 8.06 -2.47
CA LEU A 46 14.45 6.90 -1.81
C LEU A 46 15.46 6.40 -0.77
N LEU A 47 14.97 5.98 0.39
CA LEU A 47 15.83 5.24 1.31
C LEU A 47 16.22 3.89 0.68
N PRO A 48 17.48 3.43 0.84
CA PRO A 48 17.88 2.09 0.41
C PRO A 48 17.21 1.00 1.26
N ARG A 49 16.81 1.34 2.49
CA ARG A 49 16.12 0.49 3.44
C ARG A 49 15.17 1.33 4.28
N PHE A 50 13.97 0.82 4.53
CA PHE A 50 12.98 1.44 5.40
C PHE A 50 12.54 0.48 6.50
N ASP A 51 12.98 0.72 7.74
CA ASP A 51 12.55 -0.05 8.91
C ASP A 51 11.58 0.79 9.75
N TYR A 52 10.46 0.19 10.15
CA TYR A 52 9.38 0.93 10.80
C TYR A 52 8.50 0.05 11.70
N ASP A 53 8.02 0.62 12.81
CA ASP A 53 7.07 -0.02 13.72
C ASP A 53 5.65 0.48 13.43
N PHE A 54 4.79 -0.43 12.95
CA PHE A 54 3.41 -0.14 12.60
C PHE A 54 2.41 -0.33 13.76
N SER A 55 2.85 -0.58 14.98
CA SER A 55 1.94 -0.72 16.14
C SER A 55 0.98 0.46 16.33
N GLY A 56 1.42 1.68 15.99
CA GLY A 56 0.59 2.90 16.02
C GLY A 56 -0.24 3.17 14.76
N SER A 57 -0.01 2.45 13.67
CA SER A 57 -0.71 2.63 12.37
C SER A 57 -0.76 1.31 11.57
N PRO A 58 -1.30 0.22 12.17
CA PRO A 58 -1.21 -1.14 11.59
C PRO A 58 -1.91 -1.24 10.23
N ASP A 59 -2.90 -0.39 10.06
CA ASP A 59 -3.76 -0.25 8.92
C ASP A 59 -3.00 0.25 7.66
N LEU A 60 -1.89 0.97 7.82
CA LEU A 60 -1.04 1.41 6.70
C LEU A 60 -0.12 0.30 6.17
N ALA A 61 0.17 -0.73 6.96
CA ALA A 61 1.25 -1.67 6.68
C ALA A 61 1.11 -2.38 5.32
N GLN A 62 -0.08 -2.86 4.94
CA GLN A 62 -0.30 -3.52 3.64
C GLN A 62 0.09 -2.63 2.46
N THR A 63 -0.36 -1.37 2.48
CA THR A 63 -0.07 -0.41 1.41
C THR A 63 1.43 -0.13 1.32
N ILE A 64 2.10 0.03 2.46
CA ILE A 64 3.52 0.36 2.51
C ILE A 64 4.40 -0.84 2.12
N VAL A 65 4.05 -2.05 2.52
CA VAL A 65 4.74 -3.28 2.10
C VAL A 65 4.74 -3.40 0.57
N VAL A 66 3.57 -3.28 -0.07
CA VAL A 66 3.47 -3.37 -1.53
C VAL A 66 4.22 -2.24 -2.23
N ALA A 67 4.12 -1.02 -1.71
CA ALA A 67 4.85 0.13 -2.25
C ALA A 67 6.38 -0.05 -2.17
N CYS A 68 6.90 -0.54 -1.04
CA CYS A 68 8.33 -0.80 -0.87
C CYS A 68 8.84 -1.85 -1.87
N CYS A 69 8.11 -2.96 -2.06
CA CYS A 69 8.44 -3.96 -3.08
C CYS A 69 8.47 -3.34 -4.49
N ALA A 70 7.44 -2.56 -4.85
CA ALA A 70 7.36 -1.91 -6.16
C ALA A 70 8.51 -0.92 -6.41
N LEU A 71 8.90 -0.17 -5.37
CA LEU A 71 9.98 0.82 -5.41
C LEU A 71 11.39 0.23 -5.25
N GLY A 72 11.51 -1.05 -4.92
CA GLY A 72 12.80 -1.69 -4.66
C GLY A 72 13.44 -1.27 -3.33
N VAL A 73 12.63 -0.83 -2.37
CA VAL A 73 13.08 -0.42 -1.03
C VAL A 73 12.99 -1.61 -0.09
N LYS A 74 14.14 -2.06 0.43
CA LYS A 74 14.21 -3.15 1.42
C LYS A 74 13.57 -2.71 2.73
N PHE A 75 13.06 -3.64 3.52
CA PHE A 75 12.42 -3.28 4.78
C PHE A 75 12.46 -4.37 5.85
N LYS A 76 12.34 -3.93 7.10
CA LYS A 76 11.89 -4.70 8.25
C LYS A 76 10.81 -3.92 8.98
N PHE A 77 9.60 -4.46 8.97
CA PHE A 77 8.44 -3.85 9.60
C PHE A 77 7.98 -4.66 10.80
N THR A 78 7.78 -4.01 11.94
CA THR A 78 7.37 -4.64 13.21
C THR A 78 6.00 -4.12 13.67
N GLY A 79 5.47 -4.68 14.76
CA GLY A 79 4.18 -4.24 15.33
C GLY A 79 2.98 -4.75 14.53
N LEU A 80 3.16 -5.81 13.75
CA LEU A 80 2.18 -6.33 12.81
C LEU A 80 1.28 -7.44 13.39
N ALA A 81 1.42 -7.82 14.66
CA ALA A 81 0.65 -8.92 15.25
C ALA A 81 -0.88 -8.77 15.07
N SER A 82 -1.38 -7.53 15.08
CA SER A 82 -2.81 -7.27 14.90
C SER A 82 -3.34 -7.59 13.49
N LEU A 83 -2.48 -7.72 12.48
CA LEU A 83 -2.86 -7.95 11.08
C LEU A 83 -3.39 -9.37 10.83
N LYS A 84 -2.99 -10.35 11.65
CA LYS A 84 -3.37 -11.76 11.48
C LYS A 84 -4.84 -12.03 11.81
N ILE A 85 -5.44 -11.20 12.66
CA ILE A 85 -6.81 -11.34 13.16
C ILE A 85 -7.77 -10.31 12.56
N LYS A 86 -7.43 -9.74 11.40
CA LYS A 86 -8.28 -8.79 10.67
C LYS A 86 -9.30 -9.55 9.82
N GLU A 87 -9.78 -8.93 8.73
CA GLU A 87 -10.72 -9.56 7.78
C GLU A 87 -10.13 -10.85 7.19
N THR A 88 -8.82 -10.90 7.01
CA THR A 88 -8.02 -12.08 6.64
C THR A 88 -6.72 -12.10 7.45
N ASP A 89 -5.95 -13.19 7.34
CA ASP A 89 -4.54 -13.16 7.74
C ASP A 89 -3.76 -12.34 6.70
N ARG A 90 -3.67 -11.03 6.95
CA ARG A 90 -3.07 -10.07 6.00
C ARG A 90 -1.58 -10.34 5.79
N ILE A 91 -0.88 -10.97 6.75
CA ILE A 91 0.53 -11.32 6.60
C ILE A 91 0.69 -12.43 5.57
N GLU A 92 -0.08 -13.51 5.72
CA GLU A 92 -0.06 -14.61 4.75
C GLU A 92 -0.59 -14.20 3.38
N ALA A 93 -1.64 -13.38 3.34
CA ALA A 93 -2.17 -12.82 2.09
C ALA A 93 -1.10 -11.99 1.36
N LEU A 94 -0.41 -11.07 2.06
CA LEU A 94 0.68 -10.30 1.45
C LEU A 94 1.79 -11.21 0.89
N LYS A 95 2.25 -12.21 1.67
CA LYS A 95 3.28 -13.16 1.24
C LYS A 95 2.88 -13.90 -0.03
N LYS A 96 1.66 -14.43 -0.07
CA LYS A 96 1.15 -15.21 -1.20
C LYS A 96 0.97 -14.34 -2.44
N GLU A 97 0.32 -13.19 -2.30
CA GLU A 97 -0.02 -12.32 -3.43
C GLU A 97 1.20 -11.59 -4.00
N LEU A 98 2.16 -11.16 -3.16
CA LEU A 98 3.42 -10.57 -3.64
C LEU A 98 4.29 -11.58 -4.39
N LYS A 99 4.24 -12.86 -4.01
CA LYS A 99 4.96 -13.92 -4.72
C LYS A 99 4.47 -14.10 -6.16
N LYS A 100 3.16 -13.96 -6.42
CA LYS A 100 2.59 -14.02 -7.78
C LYS A 100 3.17 -12.96 -8.72
N VAL A 101 3.55 -11.80 -8.17
CA VAL A 101 4.20 -10.69 -8.89
C VAL A 101 5.72 -10.65 -8.70
N GLY A 102 6.31 -11.74 -8.21
CA GLY A 102 7.76 -11.97 -8.20
C GLY A 102 8.51 -11.50 -6.95
N TYR A 103 7.83 -11.05 -5.89
CA TYR A 103 8.47 -10.64 -4.63
C TYR A 103 8.33 -11.71 -3.55
N VAL A 104 9.46 -12.10 -2.94
CA VAL A 104 9.47 -13.09 -1.86
C VAL A 104 9.71 -12.39 -0.54
N ILE A 105 8.67 -12.23 0.27
CA ILE A 105 8.77 -11.62 1.60
C ILE A 105 8.65 -12.68 2.70
N TYR A 106 9.23 -12.39 3.86
CA TYR A 106 9.28 -13.30 5.00
C TYR A 106 8.63 -12.66 6.23
N ASP A 107 8.08 -13.47 7.12
CA ASP A 107 7.63 -13.03 8.43
C ASP A 107 8.45 -13.68 9.57
N GLU A 108 8.54 -12.98 10.70
CA GLU A 108 9.17 -13.49 11.91
C GLU A 108 8.26 -13.25 13.13
N ASN A 109 8.15 -14.29 13.97
CA ASN A 109 7.50 -14.24 15.28
C ASN A 109 6.08 -13.63 15.26
N ASP A 110 5.33 -13.86 14.17
CA ASP A 110 3.96 -13.37 13.99
C ASP A 110 3.77 -11.85 14.13
N ASN A 111 4.84 -11.06 14.07
CA ASN A 111 4.81 -9.63 14.36
C ASN A 111 5.66 -8.78 13.41
N THR A 112 6.46 -9.44 12.56
CA THR A 112 7.45 -8.79 11.72
C THR A 112 7.31 -9.26 10.29
N LEU A 113 7.45 -8.35 9.32
CA LEU A 113 7.61 -8.64 7.90
C LEU A 113 8.95 -8.10 7.41
N ILE A 114 9.64 -8.85 6.57
CA ILE A 114 10.99 -8.57 6.08
C ILE A 114 11.07 -8.83 4.58
N TRP A 115 11.79 -7.95 3.89
CA TRP A 115 12.21 -8.15 2.51
C TRP A 115 13.60 -7.55 2.28
N GLU A 116 14.56 -8.37 1.84
CA GLU A 116 15.95 -7.96 1.56
C GLU A 116 16.27 -7.89 0.06
N GLY A 117 15.25 -7.98 -0.79
CA GLY A 117 15.37 -7.92 -2.25
C GLY A 117 15.18 -9.27 -2.95
N GLU A 118 14.75 -10.31 -2.23
CA GLU A 118 14.49 -11.62 -2.78
C GLU A 118 13.36 -11.59 -3.81
N THR A 119 13.57 -12.27 -4.93
CA THR A 119 12.61 -12.34 -6.04
C THR A 119 12.47 -13.77 -6.56
N CYS A 120 11.39 -14.02 -7.28
CA CYS A 120 11.15 -15.27 -8.00
C CYS A 120 10.48 -15.00 -9.35
N GLU A 121 10.40 -16.02 -10.20
CA GLU A 121 9.65 -15.91 -11.46
C GLU A 121 8.17 -15.63 -11.18
N PRO A 122 7.60 -14.50 -11.67
CA PRO A 122 6.21 -14.14 -11.42
C PRO A 122 5.26 -15.03 -12.24
N SER A 123 4.19 -15.52 -11.60
CA SER A 123 3.12 -16.23 -12.30
C SER A 123 2.09 -15.28 -12.93
N PHE A 124 1.95 -14.07 -12.38
CA PHE A 124 0.89 -13.11 -12.70
C PHE A 124 -0.53 -13.70 -12.63
N GLU A 125 -0.74 -14.74 -11.80
CA GLU A 125 -2.08 -15.16 -11.45
C GLU A 125 -2.85 -14.00 -10.81
N PRO A 126 -4.18 -13.90 -11.00
CA PRO A 126 -4.98 -12.84 -10.42
C PRO A 126 -4.78 -12.72 -8.91
N ILE A 127 -4.71 -11.48 -8.43
CA ILE A 127 -4.55 -11.18 -7.01
C ILE A 127 -5.87 -11.47 -6.28
N ASP A 128 -5.80 -12.33 -5.28
CA ASP A 128 -6.94 -12.66 -4.43
C ASP A 128 -7.09 -11.60 -3.33
N THR A 129 -8.32 -11.13 -3.12
CA THR A 129 -8.61 -10.07 -2.14
C THR A 129 -8.98 -10.61 -0.76
N TYR A 130 -9.38 -11.88 -0.66
CA TYR A 130 -9.78 -12.51 0.61
C TYR A 130 -10.91 -11.76 1.34
N GLU A 131 -11.83 -11.14 0.59
CA GLU A 131 -12.86 -10.23 1.11
C GLU A 131 -12.30 -9.03 1.91
N ASP A 132 -11.00 -8.75 1.79
CA ASP A 132 -10.32 -7.64 2.43
C ASP A 132 -10.10 -6.51 1.43
N HIS A 133 -10.80 -5.41 1.65
CA HIS A 133 -10.74 -4.22 0.81
C HIS A 133 -9.33 -3.64 0.70
N ARG A 134 -8.49 -3.81 1.74
CA ARG A 134 -7.12 -3.29 1.74
C ARG A 134 -6.17 -4.08 0.87
N MET A 135 -6.46 -5.35 0.61
CA MET A 135 -5.70 -6.13 -0.37
C MET A 135 -5.90 -5.54 -1.77
N ALA A 136 -7.15 -5.29 -2.18
CA ALA A 136 -7.43 -4.64 -3.46
C ALA A 136 -6.77 -3.26 -3.57
N LEU A 137 -6.94 -2.42 -2.54
CA LEU A 137 -6.38 -1.05 -2.51
C LEU A 137 -4.84 -1.03 -2.52
N ALA A 138 -4.18 -1.99 -1.86
CA ALA A 138 -2.73 -2.06 -1.81
C ALA A 138 -2.12 -2.54 -3.14
N PHE A 139 -2.78 -3.48 -3.83
CA PHE A 139 -2.24 -4.11 -5.04
C PHE A 139 -2.61 -3.37 -6.33
N ALA A 140 -3.76 -2.69 -6.41
CA ALA A 140 -4.15 -1.97 -7.63
C ALA A 140 -3.09 -0.99 -8.17
N PRO A 141 -2.36 -0.22 -7.34
CA PRO A 141 -1.28 0.64 -7.83
C PRO A 141 -0.11 -0.09 -8.49
N LEU A 142 0.05 -1.40 -8.29
CA LEU A 142 1.08 -2.18 -8.98
C LEU A 142 0.89 -2.21 -10.49
N ALA A 143 -0.31 -1.91 -11.00
CA ALA A 143 -0.57 -1.81 -12.43
C ALA A 143 0.35 -0.81 -13.15
N PHE A 144 0.86 0.21 -12.45
CA PHE A 144 1.87 1.12 -13.00
C PHE A 144 3.20 0.44 -13.35
N LYS A 145 3.54 -0.64 -12.65
CA LYS A 145 4.76 -1.43 -12.89
C LYS A 145 4.47 -2.70 -13.70
N PHE A 146 3.32 -3.31 -13.46
CA PHE A 146 2.86 -4.55 -14.08
C PHE A 146 1.48 -4.33 -14.69
N PRO A 147 1.38 -3.82 -15.93
CA PRO A 147 0.10 -3.51 -16.56
C PRO A 147 -0.86 -4.71 -16.69
N GLN A 148 -0.34 -5.93 -16.63
CA GLN A 148 -1.09 -7.18 -16.71
C GLN A 148 -1.67 -7.67 -15.38
N ILE A 149 -1.59 -6.89 -14.29
CA ILE A 149 -2.10 -7.33 -12.99
C ILE A 149 -3.63 -7.41 -13.03
N GLU A 150 -4.16 -8.53 -12.56
CA GLU A 150 -5.60 -8.77 -12.40
C GLU A 150 -5.95 -8.84 -10.91
N ILE A 151 -7.16 -8.42 -10.52
CA ILE A 151 -7.63 -8.44 -9.13
C ILE A 151 -9.00 -9.12 -9.08
N ASN A 152 -9.10 -10.21 -8.31
CA ASN A 152 -10.34 -10.94 -8.09
C ASN A 152 -11.26 -10.21 -7.10
N ASN A 153 -12.56 -10.23 -7.36
CA ASN A 153 -13.60 -9.60 -6.53
C ASN A 153 -13.28 -8.10 -6.20
N PRO A 154 -13.04 -7.26 -7.22
CA PRO A 154 -12.62 -5.87 -7.03
C PRO A 154 -13.66 -5.02 -6.30
N GLU A 155 -14.93 -5.42 -6.29
CA GLU A 155 -16.04 -4.75 -5.60
C GLU A 155 -15.88 -4.68 -4.07
N VAL A 156 -14.99 -5.49 -3.49
CA VAL A 156 -14.67 -5.49 -2.06
C VAL A 156 -14.26 -4.11 -1.54
N VAL A 157 -13.68 -3.25 -2.39
CA VAL A 157 -13.29 -1.88 -2.03
C VAL A 157 -14.47 -1.03 -1.56
N SER A 158 -15.70 -1.38 -1.94
CA SER A 158 -16.91 -0.66 -1.55
C SER A 158 -17.15 -0.59 -0.05
N LYS A 159 -16.53 -1.47 0.74
CA LYS A 159 -16.53 -1.39 2.22
C LYS A 159 -15.99 -0.05 2.75
N SER A 160 -15.05 0.59 2.04
CA SER A 160 -14.45 1.85 2.47
C SER A 160 -14.38 2.92 1.39
N TYR A 161 -14.34 2.54 0.11
CA TYR A 161 -14.22 3.46 -1.02
C TYR A 161 -15.05 2.97 -2.23
N PRO A 162 -16.39 3.15 -2.20
CA PRO A 162 -17.30 2.70 -3.28
C PRO A 162 -16.94 3.18 -4.69
N HIS A 163 -16.43 4.40 -4.82
CA HIS A 163 -16.10 5.01 -6.10
C HIS A 163 -14.64 4.79 -6.55
N TYR A 164 -13.90 3.91 -5.88
CA TYR A 164 -12.46 3.75 -6.09
C TYR A 164 -12.07 3.52 -7.56
N TRP A 165 -12.71 2.55 -8.23
CA TRP A 165 -12.39 2.21 -9.62
C TRP A 165 -12.79 3.30 -10.61
N GLU A 166 -13.89 4.02 -10.33
CA GLU A 166 -14.31 5.17 -11.13
C GLU A 166 -13.30 6.32 -11.01
N ASP A 167 -12.80 6.56 -9.80
CA ASP A 167 -11.81 7.59 -9.53
C ASP A 167 -10.43 7.22 -10.11
N LEU A 168 -10.05 5.94 -10.13
CA LEU A 168 -8.86 5.47 -10.84
C LEU A 168 -8.94 5.72 -12.35
N LYS A 169 -10.09 5.45 -12.98
CA LYS A 169 -10.30 5.75 -14.42
C LYS A 169 -10.11 7.25 -14.72
N LYS A 170 -10.59 8.14 -13.84
CA LYS A 170 -10.42 9.61 -13.99
C LYS A 170 -8.96 10.06 -13.94
N VAL A 171 -8.07 9.31 -13.30
CA VAL A 171 -6.64 9.63 -13.22
C VAL A 171 -5.78 8.85 -14.21
N GLY A 172 -6.40 8.16 -15.17
CA GLY A 172 -5.73 7.56 -16.33
C GLY A 172 -5.49 6.05 -16.26
N PHE A 173 -6.10 5.33 -15.32
CA PHE A 173 -6.09 3.87 -15.35
C PHE A 173 -7.06 3.34 -16.39
N GLU A 174 -6.59 2.38 -17.19
CA GLU A 174 -7.45 1.54 -18.01
C GLU A 174 -7.85 0.31 -17.18
N ILE A 175 -9.15 0.11 -16.97
CA ILE A 175 -9.68 -1.03 -16.22
C ILE A 175 -10.51 -1.85 -17.20
N VAL A 176 -10.12 -3.10 -17.39
CA VAL A 176 -10.80 -4.08 -18.23
C VAL A 176 -11.46 -5.10 -17.32
N GLU A 177 -12.73 -5.39 -17.56
CA GLU A 177 -13.48 -6.43 -16.86
C GLU A 177 -13.46 -7.70 -17.74
N SER A 178 -13.15 -8.84 -17.13
CA SER A 178 -13.01 -10.15 -17.80
C SER A 178 -13.75 -11.24 -17.06
#